data_AF-A0A0S9C7J7-F1
#
_entry.id   AF-A0A0S9C7J7-F1
#
_cell.length_a   1.000
_cell.length_b   1.000
_cell.length_c   1.000
_cell.angle_alpha   90.00
_cell.angle_beta   90.00
_cell.angle_gamma   90.00
#
_symmetry.space_group_name_H-M   'P 1'
#
loop_
_entity.id
_entity.type
_entity.pdbx_description
1 polymer ?
#
loop_
_entity_poly.entity_id
_entity_poly.type
_entity_poly.pdbx_seq_one_letter_code
_entity_poly.pdbx_strand_id
1 'polypeptide(L)'
;MDRKLRRAPDAEWVLMYRLGLSRKRIAELVRAEPATVGYHLVIARRRDPELEAAHVAAAGTKAGPSPAELARMEVIIAWIKAEGRLPRDGSEDKKERSMARWLSDRRREAAEETLDPGYRDGLAQVPGWQKNRRESEDEERWHRRLAQLAAHREEGHDWPRHKDCDSEREHTLGVWIHTQRYKHRRGDLAPDKVKLLDGAVPGWQTGRIRGRPPSR
;
A
#
# COMPACT_ATOMS: atom_id res chain seq x y z
N MET A 1 38.61 9.14 -32.84
CA MET A 1 37.89 7.89 -33.19
C MET A 1 38.85 6.76 -32.93
N ASP A 2 38.71 6.06 -31.80
CA ASP A 2 39.59 4.93 -31.46
C ASP A 2 38.74 3.82 -30.85
N ARG A 3 37.88 3.24 -31.69
CA ARG A 3 36.96 2.17 -31.32
C ARG A 3 37.76 0.86 -31.40
N LYS A 4 38.65 0.64 -30.42
CA LYS A 4 39.25 -0.68 -30.18
C LYS A 4 38.12 -1.71 -30.26
N LEU A 5 38.27 -2.70 -31.14
CA LEU A 5 37.36 -3.83 -31.30
C LEU A 5 37.28 -4.57 -29.95
N ARG A 6 36.40 -4.12 -29.05
CA ARG A 6 36.11 -4.76 -27.77
C ARG A 6 35.56 -6.15 -28.10
N ARG A 7 36.33 -7.20 -27.78
CA ARG A 7 35.92 -8.59 -27.97
C ARG A 7 34.63 -8.84 -27.18
N ALA A 8 33.59 -9.33 -27.84
CA ALA A 8 32.32 -9.59 -27.17
C ALA A 8 32.36 -10.92 -26.38
N PRO A 9 31.82 -10.97 -25.16
CA PRO A 9 31.20 -9.87 -24.42
C PRO A 9 32.27 -9.01 -23.71
N ASP A 10 31.92 -7.76 -23.45
CA ASP A 10 32.80 -6.82 -22.75
C ASP A 10 32.66 -7.08 -21.25
N ALA A 11 33.77 -7.44 -20.59
CA ALA A 11 33.76 -7.86 -19.20
C ALA A 11 33.28 -6.75 -18.24
N GLU A 12 33.59 -5.49 -18.54
CA GLU A 12 33.18 -4.33 -17.73
C GLU A 12 31.66 -4.18 -17.78
N TRP A 13 31.07 -4.29 -18.96
CA TRP A 13 29.62 -4.16 -19.15
C TRP A 13 28.86 -5.34 -18.52
N VAL A 14 29.41 -6.54 -18.60
CA VAL A 14 28.84 -7.73 -17.94
C VAL A 14 28.87 -7.58 -16.43
N LEU A 15 29.97 -7.06 -15.86
CA LEU A 15 30.06 -6.80 -14.43
C LEU A 15 29.04 -5.74 -13.99
N MET A 16 28.94 -4.61 -14.69
CA MET A 16 27.94 -3.58 -14.39
C MET A 16 26.51 -4.14 -14.43
N TYR A 17 26.21 -4.98 -15.42
CA TYR A 17 24.91 -5.63 -15.52
C TYR A 17 24.66 -6.61 -14.37
N ARG A 18 25.65 -7.43 -14.02
CA ARG A 18 25.60 -8.35 -12.87
C ARG A 18 25.35 -7.62 -11.55
N LEU A 19 25.86 -6.40 -11.42
CA LEU A 19 25.63 -5.50 -10.28
C LEU A 19 24.26 -4.79 -10.31
N GLY A 20 23.35 -5.18 -11.20
CA GLY A 20 21.97 -4.69 -11.22
C GLY A 20 21.75 -3.46 -12.10
N LEU A 21 22.77 -2.93 -12.78
CA LEU A 21 22.57 -1.78 -13.67
C LEU A 21 21.82 -2.19 -14.93
N SER A 22 20.83 -1.38 -15.35
CA SER A 22 20.10 -1.62 -16.59
C SER A 22 20.97 -1.37 -17.82
N ARG A 23 20.65 -2.05 -18.94
CA ARG A 23 21.30 -1.84 -20.24
C ARG A 23 21.41 -0.35 -20.65
N LYS A 24 20.38 0.44 -20.34
CA LYS A 24 20.31 1.87 -20.65
C LYS A 24 21.30 2.65 -19.79
N ARG A 25 21.37 2.33 -18.50
CA ARG A 25 22.30 2.97 -17.56
C ARG A 25 23.76 2.68 -17.89
N ILE A 26 24.08 1.44 -18.27
CA ILE A 26 25.42 1.05 -18.71
C ILE A 26 25.83 1.83 -19.96
N ALA A 27 24.93 1.90 -20.96
CA ALA A 27 25.17 2.63 -22.20
C ALA A 27 25.45 4.13 -21.96
N GLU A 28 24.70 4.77 -21.06
CA GLU A 28 24.94 6.16 -20.65
C GLU A 28 26.33 6.35 -20.01
N LEU A 29 26.70 5.47 -19.06
CA LEU A 29 27.96 5.58 -18.32
C LEU A 29 29.18 5.40 -19.21
N VAL A 30 29.13 4.41 -20.11
CA VAL A 30 30.26 4.07 -21.00
C VAL A 30 30.20 4.81 -22.34
N ARG A 31 29.23 5.72 -22.51
CA ARG A 31 28.96 6.47 -23.75
C ARG A 31 28.89 5.56 -24.99
N ALA A 32 28.20 4.44 -24.84
CA ALA A 32 27.96 3.46 -25.91
C ALA A 32 26.49 3.44 -26.33
N GLU A 33 26.20 2.83 -27.47
CA GLU A 33 24.82 2.66 -27.92
C GLU A 33 24.13 1.52 -27.14
N PRO A 34 22.89 1.70 -26.64
CA PRO A 34 22.18 0.67 -25.89
C PRO A 34 22.04 -0.68 -26.62
N ALA A 35 21.91 -0.64 -27.94
CA ALA A 35 21.86 -1.84 -28.77
C ALA A 35 23.18 -2.62 -28.74
N THR A 36 24.32 -1.91 -28.75
CA THR A 36 25.65 -2.52 -28.64
C THR A 36 25.83 -3.19 -27.27
N VAL A 37 25.42 -2.53 -26.19
CA VAL A 37 25.44 -3.15 -24.84
C VAL A 37 24.55 -4.39 -24.80
N GLY A 38 23.34 -4.32 -25.37
CA GLY A 38 22.43 -5.45 -25.48
C GLY A 38 23.05 -6.67 -26.17
N TYR A 39 23.76 -6.47 -27.28
CA TYR A 39 24.47 -7.55 -27.99
C TYR A 39 25.51 -8.25 -27.11
N HIS A 40 26.32 -7.48 -26.36
CA HIS A 40 27.31 -8.04 -25.44
C HIS A 40 26.65 -8.82 -24.31
N LEU A 41 25.54 -8.34 -23.74
CA LEU A 41 24.82 -9.03 -22.68
C LEU A 41 24.15 -10.33 -23.17
N VAL A 42 23.64 -10.36 -24.40
CA VAL A 42 23.10 -11.61 -24.99
C VAL A 42 24.18 -12.67 -25.09
N ILE A 43 25.38 -12.31 -25.53
CA ILE A 43 26.52 -13.26 -25.58
C ILE A 43 26.94 -13.67 -24.17
N ALA A 44 26.97 -12.74 -23.22
CA ALA A 44 27.34 -13.02 -21.83
C ALA A 44 26.38 -14.00 -21.16
N ARG A 45 25.06 -13.81 -21.28
CA ARG A 45 24.04 -14.71 -20.74
C ARG A 45 24.10 -16.13 -21.31
N ARG A 46 24.56 -16.29 -22.56
CA ARG A 46 24.80 -17.62 -23.15
C ARG A 46 26.01 -18.33 -22.55
N ARG A 47 27.02 -17.57 -22.09
CA ARG A 47 28.23 -18.12 -21.45
C ARG A 47 28.08 -18.30 -19.95
N ASP A 48 27.25 -17.47 -19.32
CA ASP A 48 26.95 -17.48 -17.90
C ASP A 48 25.43 -17.38 -17.70
N PRO A 49 24.74 -18.52 -17.55
CA PRO A 49 23.30 -18.56 -17.30
C PRO A 49 22.88 -17.91 -15.97
N GLU A 50 23.77 -17.79 -14.99
CA GLU A 50 23.47 -17.19 -13.68
C GLU A 50 23.48 -15.66 -13.72
N LEU A 51 24.00 -15.06 -14.79
CA LEU A 51 24.12 -13.61 -14.94
C LEU A 51 22.77 -12.90 -14.78
N GLU A 52 21.68 -13.48 -15.29
CA GLU A 52 20.35 -12.90 -15.16
C GLU A 52 19.84 -12.96 -13.72
N ALA A 53 20.02 -14.09 -13.03
CA ALA A 53 19.64 -14.25 -11.64
C ALA A 53 20.42 -13.29 -10.73
N ALA A 54 21.73 -13.14 -10.97
CA ALA A 54 22.58 -12.19 -10.25
C ALA A 54 22.18 -10.73 -10.52
N HIS A 55 21.88 -10.38 -11.78
CA HIS A 55 21.34 -9.07 -12.13
C HIS A 55 20.02 -8.78 -11.40
N VAL A 56 19.08 -9.72 -11.42
CA VAL A 56 17.77 -9.56 -10.76
C VAL A 56 17.93 -9.45 -9.24
N ALA A 57 18.81 -10.24 -8.62
CA ALA A 57 19.09 -10.14 -7.19
C ALA A 57 19.71 -8.78 -6.82
N ALA A 58 20.67 -8.30 -7.61
CA ALA A 58 21.30 -7.00 -7.38
C ALA A 58 20.35 -5.83 -7.68
N ALA A 59 19.56 -5.90 -8.75
CA ALA A 59 18.56 -4.89 -9.11
C ALA A 59 17.35 -4.89 -8.16
N GLY A 60 17.02 -6.04 -7.58
CA GLY A 60 15.96 -6.21 -6.60
C GLY A 60 16.31 -5.67 -5.22
N THR A 61 17.60 -5.43 -4.96
CA THR A 61 18.03 -4.63 -3.80
C THR A 61 17.68 -3.17 -4.11
N LYS A 62 16.49 -2.72 -3.69
CA LYS A 62 16.12 -1.30 -3.78
C LYS A 62 17.27 -0.50 -3.19
N ALA A 63 17.87 0.37 -4.01
CA ALA A 63 18.78 1.38 -3.48
C ALA A 63 18.05 2.11 -2.36
N GLY A 64 18.69 2.21 -1.19
CA GLY A 64 18.14 2.92 -0.05
C GLY A 64 17.73 4.35 -0.42
N PRO A 65 17.00 5.04 0.47
CA PRO A 65 16.50 6.37 0.22
C PRO A 65 17.63 7.32 -0.18
N SER A 66 17.39 8.06 -1.26
CA SER A 66 18.32 9.08 -1.73
C SER A 66 18.50 10.18 -0.67
N PRO A 67 19.60 10.96 -0.70
CA PRO A 67 19.81 12.07 0.23
C PRO A 67 18.65 13.09 0.22
N ALA A 68 18.03 13.32 -0.94
CA ALA A 68 16.87 14.21 -1.06
C ALA A 68 15.62 13.66 -0.35
N GLU A 69 15.43 12.35 -0.34
CA GLU A 69 14.32 11.70 0.36
C GLU A 69 14.51 11.70 1.87
N LEU A 70 15.75 11.49 2.34
CA LEU A 70 16.10 11.65 3.76
C LEU A 70 15.91 13.10 4.21
N ALA A 71 16.33 14.09 3.41
CA ALA A 71 16.08 15.50 3.71
C ALA A 71 14.57 15.82 3.80
N ARG A 72 13.75 15.23 2.92
CA ARG A 72 12.29 15.36 3.00
C ARG A 72 11.74 14.77 4.30
N MET A 73 12.25 13.61 4.74
CA MET A 73 11.88 13.03 6.03
C MET A 73 12.24 13.97 7.19
N GLU A 74 13.45 14.53 7.19
CA GLU A 74 13.88 15.47 8.23
C GLU A 74 12.97 16.70 8.33
N VAL A 75 12.54 17.25 7.18
CA VAL A 75 11.58 18.36 7.14
C VAL A 75 10.25 17.96 7.79
N ILE A 76 9.76 16.73 7.54
CA ILE A 76 8.52 16.23 8.14
C ILE A 76 8.70 16.05 9.66
N ILE A 77 9.82 15.49 10.10
CA ILE A 77 10.14 15.32 11.53
C ILE A 77 10.21 16.68 12.23
N ALA A 78 10.88 17.66 11.62
CA ALA A 78 10.98 19.01 12.16
C ALA A 78 9.60 19.67 12.27
N TRP A 79 8.75 19.52 11.26
CA TRP A 79 7.38 20.01 11.29
C TRP A 79 6.57 19.37 12.42
N ILE A 80 6.67 18.06 12.61
CA ILE A 80 5.98 17.33 13.70
C ILE A 80 6.45 17.82 15.06
N LYS A 81 7.76 18.02 15.24
CA LYS A 81 8.33 18.55 16.48
C LYS A 81 7.85 19.97 16.77
N ALA A 82 7.73 20.82 15.73
CA ALA A 82 7.26 22.20 15.87
C ALA A 82 5.76 22.29 16.21
N GLU A 83 4.92 21.48 15.54
CA GLU A 83 3.47 21.50 15.73
C GLU A 83 2.99 20.64 16.92
N GLY A 84 3.85 19.75 17.43
CA GLY A 84 3.53 18.81 18.50
C GLY A 84 2.49 17.75 18.12
N ARG A 85 2.21 17.58 16.83
CA ARG A 85 1.18 16.65 16.31
C ARG A 85 1.57 16.07 14.97
N LEU A 86 0.91 14.97 14.61
CA LEU A 86 1.07 14.35 13.29
C LEU A 86 0.28 15.12 12.20
N PRO A 87 0.78 15.18 10.95
CA PRO A 87 0.08 15.77 9.82
C PRO A 87 -1.27 15.08 9.57
N ARG A 88 -2.29 15.87 9.22
CA ARG A 88 -3.64 15.37 8.89
C ARG A 88 -3.85 15.32 7.38
N ASP A 89 -4.39 14.21 6.88
CA ASP A 89 -4.71 14.09 5.45
C ASP A 89 -5.88 14.98 5.02
N GLY A 90 -6.75 15.36 5.97
CA GLY A 90 -7.89 16.24 5.75
C GLY A 90 -7.61 17.72 6.02
N SER A 91 -6.34 18.09 6.24
CA SER A 91 -5.97 19.50 6.40
C SER A 91 -6.24 20.30 5.12
N GLU A 92 -6.55 21.59 5.23
CA GLU A 92 -6.70 22.49 4.08
C GLU A 92 -5.35 22.79 3.40
N ASP A 93 -4.24 22.66 4.13
CA ASP A 93 -2.89 22.84 3.58
C ASP A 93 -2.45 21.63 2.74
N LYS A 94 -2.11 21.89 1.46
CA LYS A 94 -1.56 20.90 0.54
C LYS A 94 -0.26 20.27 1.06
N LYS A 95 0.60 21.04 1.73
CA LYS A 95 1.88 20.55 2.27
C LYS A 95 1.61 19.54 3.38
N GLU A 96 0.77 19.89 4.36
CA GLU A 96 0.38 18.98 5.45
C GLU A 96 -0.22 17.68 4.91
N ARG A 97 -1.13 17.75 3.90
CA ARG A 97 -1.69 16.54 3.27
C ARG A 97 -0.63 15.66 2.62
N SER A 98 0.38 16.26 1.98
CA SER A 98 1.49 15.53 1.37
C SER A 98 2.34 14.80 2.43
N MET A 99 2.61 15.46 3.56
CA MET A 99 3.33 14.84 4.69
C MET A 99 2.51 13.71 5.32
N ALA A 100 1.19 13.88 5.46
CA ALA A 100 0.29 12.86 5.98
C ALA A 100 0.28 11.60 5.11
N ARG A 101 0.20 11.77 3.78
CA ARG A 101 0.27 10.64 2.83
C ARG A 101 1.61 9.92 2.89
N TRP A 102 2.70 10.68 2.93
CA TRP A 102 4.05 10.11 3.05
C TRP A 102 4.19 9.26 4.32
N LEU A 103 3.70 9.74 5.48
CA LEU A 103 3.69 8.95 6.71
C LEU A 103 2.84 7.69 6.59
N SER A 104 1.68 7.76 5.95
CA SER A 104 0.83 6.58 5.73
C SER A 104 1.51 5.51 4.87
N ASP A 105 2.24 5.90 3.82
CA ASP A 105 3.00 4.96 3.01
C ASP A 105 4.12 4.30 3.82
N ARG A 106 4.86 5.07 4.64
CA ARG A 106 5.91 4.54 5.53
C ARG A 106 5.35 3.60 6.61
N ARG A 107 4.14 3.86 7.12
CA ARG A 107 3.46 2.95 8.07
C ARG A 107 3.12 1.62 7.41
N ARG A 108 2.58 1.65 6.18
CA ARG A 108 2.28 0.43 5.43
C ARG A 108 3.56 -0.38 5.22
N GLU A 109 4.63 0.25 4.78
CA GLU A 109 5.93 -0.41 4.62
C GLU A 109 6.48 -0.97 5.94
N ALA A 110 6.25 -0.29 7.06
CA ALA A 110 6.62 -0.80 8.38
C ALA A 110 5.80 -2.04 8.77
N ALA A 111 4.48 -2.03 8.49
CA ALA A 111 3.58 -3.16 8.75
C ALA A 111 3.88 -4.36 7.85
N GLU A 112 4.36 -4.12 6.63
CA GLU A 112 4.82 -5.14 5.69
C GLU A 112 6.28 -5.56 5.93
N GLU A 113 6.95 -5.00 6.95
CA GLU A 113 8.37 -5.22 7.26
C GLU A 113 9.36 -4.84 6.13
N THR A 114 8.88 -4.11 5.11
CA THR A 114 9.68 -3.67 3.95
C THR A 114 10.29 -2.27 4.11
N LEU A 115 10.07 -1.62 5.26
CA LEU A 115 10.60 -0.30 5.54
C LEU A 115 12.13 -0.28 5.55
N ASP A 116 12.70 0.63 4.76
CA ASP A 116 14.14 0.86 4.70
C ASP A 116 14.70 1.30 6.07
N PRO A 117 15.88 0.77 6.50
CA PRO A 117 16.50 1.13 7.77
C PRO A 117 16.71 2.64 7.96
N GLY A 118 17.07 3.40 6.92
CA GLY A 118 17.28 4.84 7.01
C GLY A 118 16.01 5.61 7.38
N TYR A 119 14.85 5.17 6.88
CA TYR A 119 13.57 5.73 7.31
C TYR A 119 13.19 5.26 8.72
N ARG A 120 13.47 4.00 9.06
CA ARG A 120 13.19 3.44 10.40
C ARG A 120 13.92 4.24 11.48
N ASP A 121 15.21 4.48 11.29
CA ASP A 121 16.07 5.20 12.25
C ASP A 121 15.66 6.67 12.39
N GLY A 122 15.33 7.34 11.28
CA GLY A 122 14.84 8.72 11.32
C GLY A 122 13.49 8.83 12.03
N LEU A 123 12.54 7.96 11.69
CA LEU A 123 11.19 7.99 12.26
C LEU A 123 11.13 7.51 13.72
N ALA A 124 12.13 6.76 14.20
CA ALA A 124 12.24 6.39 15.61
C ALA A 124 12.23 7.61 16.56
N GLN A 125 12.60 8.80 16.06
CA GLN A 125 12.55 10.07 16.80
C GLN A 125 11.14 10.66 16.97
N VAL A 126 10.11 10.08 16.34
CA VAL A 126 8.73 10.59 16.37
C VAL A 126 7.84 9.62 17.15
N PRO A 127 7.60 9.85 18.45
CA PRO A 127 6.78 8.94 19.25
C PRO A 127 5.39 8.74 18.66
N GLY A 128 4.95 7.49 18.53
CA GLY A 128 3.62 7.16 18.04
C GLY A 128 3.41 7.40 16.55
N TRP A 129 4.45 7.67 15.76
CA TRP A 129 4.31 7.86 14.31
C TRP A 129 3.67 6.65 13.63
N GLN A 130 3.89 5.44 14.15
CA GLN A 130 3.34 4.17 13.67
C GLN A 130 1.83 4.07 13.92
N LYS A 131 1.30 4.76 14.93
CA LYS A 131 -0.13 4.73 15.24
C LYS A 131 -0.88 5.53 14.17
N ASN A 132 -1.59 4.82 13.31
CA ASN A 132 -2.48 5.45 12.35
C ASN A 132 -3.79 5.82 13.06
N ARG A 133 -3.88 7.05 13.58
CA ARG A 133 -5.10 7.60 14.18
C ARG A 133 -6.33 7.38 13.29
N ARG A 134 -6.17 7.47 11.96
CA ARG A 134 -7.26 7.24 11.02
C ARG A 134 -7.70 5.78 10.99
N GLU A 135 -6.77 4.82 11.00
CA GLU A 135 -7.13 3.40 11.10
C GLU A 135 -7.83 3.11 12.42
N SER A 136 -7.33 3.64 13.55
CA SER A 136 -7.99 3.50 14.84
C SER A 136 -9.40 4.12 14.83
N GLU A 137 -9.57 5.32 14.28
CA GLU A 137 -10.88 5.95 14.14
C GLU A 137 -11.80 5.19 13.17
N ASP A 138 -11.27 4.62 12.08
CA ASP A 138 -12.01 3.78 11.14
C ASP A 138 -12.45 2.46 11.80
N GLU A 139 -11.60 1.88 12.64
CA GLU A 139 -11.91 0.71 13.46
C GLU A 139 -12.99 1.04 14.49
N GLU A 140 -12.86 2.14 15.24
CA GLU A 140 -13.88 2.60 16.20
C GLU A 140 -15.21 2.86 15.49
N ARG A 141 -15.19 3.54 14.33
CA ARG A 141 -16.38 3.76 13.50
C ARG A 141 -16.99 2.42 13.07
N TRP A 142 -16.18 1.45 12.68
CA TRP A 142 -16.64 0.12 12.29
C TRP A 142 -17.33 -0.60 13.45
N HIS A 143 -16.71 -0.62 14.64
CA HIS A 143 -17.29 -1.24 15.85
C HIS A 143 -18.58 -0.53 16.29
N ARG A 144 -18.62 0.80 16.23
CA ARG A 144 -19.83 1.57 16.52
C ARG A 144 -20.98 1.22 15.57
N ARG A 145 -20.69 1.04 14.27
CA ARG A 145 -21.71 0.62 13.30
C ARG A 145 -22.17 -0.81 13.52
N LEU A 146 -21.27 -1.71 13.90
CA LEU A 146 -21.61 -3.08 14.29
C LEU A 146 -22.58 -3.08 15.48
N ALA A 147 -22.26 -2.32 16.54
CA ALA A 147 -23.11 -2.21 17.72
C ALA A 147 -24.49 -1.61 17.38
N GLN A 148 -24.54 -0.58 16.53
CA GLN A 148 -25.81 -0.01 16.07
C GLN A 148 -26.64 -1.00 15.24
N LEU A 149 -26.00 -1.85 14.42
CA LEU A 149 -26.67 -2.88 13.66
C LEU A 149 -27.19 -4.01 14.57
N ALA A 150 -26.40 -4.44 15.54
CA ALA A 150 -26.81 -5.43 16.53
C ALA A 150 -28.03 -4.94 17.32
N ALA A 151 -27.97 -3.73 17.86
CA ALA A 151 -29.10 -3.11 18.56
C ALA A 151 -30.35 -3.01 17.66
N HIS A 152 -30.20 -2.61 16.40
CA HIS A 152 -31.33 -2.56 15.45
C HIS A 152 -31.98 -3.94 15.23
N ARG A 153 -31.20 -5.03 15.28
CA ARG A 153 -31.71 -6.39 15.12
C ARG A 153 -32.33 -6.92 16.41
N GLU A 154 -31.81 -6.53 17.57
CA GLU A 154 -32.40 -6.83 18.89
C GLU A 154 -33.72 -6.08 19.12
N GLU A 155 -33.84 -4.85 18.62
CA GLU A 155 -35.09 -4.05 18.59
C GLU A 155 -36.22 -4.75 17.79
N GLY A 156 -35.94 -5.88 17.11
CA GLY A 156 -36.90 -6.66 16.33
C GLY A 156 -37.07 -6.17 14.89
N HIS A 157 -36.24 -5.23 14.44
CA HIS A 157 -36.28 -4.75 13.06
C HIS A 157 -35.68 -5.78 12.08
N ASP A 158 -36.28 -5.86 10.90
CA ASP A 158 -35.72 -6.61 9.77
C ASP A 158 -34.45 -5.92 9.23
N TRP A 159 -33.69 -6.55 8.34
CA TRP A 159 -32.41 -6.01 7.87
C TRP A 159 -32.53 -4.59 7.30
N PRO A 160 -31.67 -3.65 7.69
CA PRO A 160 -31.78 -2.26 7.27
C PRO A 160 -31.60 -2.14 5.75
N ARG A 161 -32.42 -1.28 5.13
CA ARG A 161 -32.39 -1.02 3.70
C ARG A 161 -31.53 0.19 3.38
N HIS A 162 -30.83 0.14 2.24
CA HIS A 162 -30.14 1.31 1.68
C HIS A 162 -30.99 2.05 0.64
N LYS A 163 -32.16 1.51 0.27
CA LYS A 163 -33.16 2.12 -0.61
C LYS A 163 -34.52 1.99 0.04
N ASP A 164 -35.38 3.00 -0.11
CA ASP A 164 -36.74 3.02 0.44
C ASP A 164 -36.76 2.69 1.94
N CYS A 165 -35.95 3.43 2.70
CA CYS A 165 -35.79 3.31 4.15
C CYS A 165 -36.58 4.41 4.87
N ASP A 166 -37.09 4.10 6.05
CA ASP A 166 -37.98 5.00 6.80
C ASP A 166 -37.20 6.02 7.65
N SER A 167 -35.90 5.81 7.83
CA SER A 167 -35.02 6.71 8.61
C SER A 167 -33.60 6.80 8.06
N GLU A 168 -32.92 7.93 8.33
CA GLU A 168 -31.50 8.08 8.00
C GLU A 168 -30.59 7.08 8.74
N ARG A 169 -30.99 6.67 9.95
CA ARG A 169 -30.31 5.62 10.73
C ARG A 169 -30.38 4.29 9.97
N GLU A 170 -31.56 3.92 9.46
CA GLU A 170 -31.72 2.71 8.67
C GLU A 170 -30.92 2.79 7.36
N HIS A 171 -31.01 3.91 6.64
CA HIS A 171 -30.25 4.14 5.40
C HIS A 171 -28.76 3.87 5.60
N THR A 172 -28.19 4.50 6.65
CA THR A 172 -26.77 4.43 6.97
C THR A 172 -26.33 2.99 7.29
N LEU A 173 -27.12 2.28 8.09
CA LEU A 173 -26.84 0.89 8.42
C LEU A 173 -26.99 -0.03 7.20
N GLY A 174 -27.97 0.25 6.34
CA GLY A 174 -28.19 -0.46 5.09
C GLY A 174 -27.02 -0.33 4.11
N VAL A 175 -26.50 0.88 3.93
CA VAL A 175 -25.30 1.13 3.11
C VAL A 175 -24.07 0.43 3.71
N TRP A 176 -23.92 0.53 5.03
CA TRP A 176 -22.78 -0.07 5.74
C TRP A 176 -22.76 -1.60 5.61
N ILE A 177 -23.89 -2.28 5.86
CA ILE A 177 -23.97 -3.74 5.75
C ILE A 177 -23.85 -4.22 4.31
N HIS A 178 -24.39 -3.46 3.35
CA HIS A 178 -24.18 -3.73 1.92
C HIS A 178 -22.69 -3.72 1.56
N THR A 179 -21.95 -2.74 2.07
CA THR A 179 -20.49 -2.63 1.88
C THR A 179 -19.75 -3.82 2.49
N GLN A 180 -20.12 -4.26 3.70
CA GLN A 180 -19.48 -5.43 4.33
C GLN A 180 -19.73 -6.71 3.51
N ARG A 181 -20.97 -6.92 3.04
CA ARG A 181 -21.32 -8.07 2.17
C ARG A 181 -20.55 -8.04 0.86
N TYR A 182 -20.40 -6.87 0.26
CA TYR A 182 -19.63 -6.68 -0.97
C TYR A 182 -18.16 -7.04 -0.78
N LYS A 183 -17.52 -6.54 0.30
CA LYS A 183 -16.13 -6.87 0.64
C LYS A 183 -15.94 -8.35 0.93
N HIS A 184 -16.86 -8.97 1.68
CA HIS A 184 -16.80 -10.39 1.97
C HIS A 184 -16.85 -11.25 0.70
N ARG A 185 -17.76 -10.96 -0.23
CA ARG A 185 -17.84 -11.68 -1.52
C ARG A 185 -16.58 -11.57 -2.37
N ARG A 186 -15.79 -10.51 -2.18
CA ARG A 186 -14.51 -10.30 -2.88
C ARG A 186 -13.30 -10.87 -2.12
N GLY A 187 -13.47 -11.35 -0.90
CA GLY A 187 -12.35 -11.74 -0.03
C GLY A 187 -11.60 -10.56 0.59
N ASP A 188 -12.10 -9.33 0.46
CA ASP A 188 -11.44 -8.09 0.92
C ASP A 188 -11.81 -7.73 2.38
N LEU A 189 -12.63 -8.56 3.04
CA LEU A 189 -13.04 -8.34 4.44
C LEU A 189 -12.12 -9.13 5.38
N ALA A 190 -11.51 -8.43 6.34
CA ALA A 190 -10.61 -9.04 7.31
C ALA A 190 -11.30 -10.21 8.07
N PRO A 191 -10.61 -11.35 8.26
CA PRO A 191 -11.19 -12.52 8.93
C PRO A 191 -11.75 -12.23 10.34
N ASP A 192 -11.09 -11.35 11.09
CA ASP A 192 -11.56 -10.97 12.43
C ASP A 192 -12.88 -10.19 12.38
N LYS A 193 -13.07 -9.36 11.35
CA LYS A 193 -14.33 -8.64 11.12
C LYS A 193 -15.46 -9.58 10.74
N VAL A 194 -15.17 -10.67 10.03
CA VAL A 194 -16.14 -11.72 9.72
C VAL A 194 -16.59 -12.41 11.00
N LYS A 195 -15.65 -12.85 11.85
CA LYS A 195 -15.96 -13.47 13.15
C LYS A 195 -16.81 -12.57 14.04
N LEU A 196 -16.48 -11.28 14.11
CA LEU A 196 -17.24 -10.28 14.87
C LEU A 196 -18.67 -10.12 14.34
N LEU A 197 -18.84 -10.06 13.00
CA LEU A 197 -20.16 -9.98 12.38
C LEU A 197 -20.99 -11.26 12.58
N ASP A 198 -20.36 -12.43 12.47
CA ASP A 198 -21.02 -13.72 12.67
C ASP A 198 -21.50 -13.90 14.12
N GLY A 199 -20.71 -13.43 15.09
CA GLY A 199 -21.07 -13.46 16.51
C GLY A 199 -22.12 -12.42 16.91
N ALA A 200 -21.99 -11.17 16.43
CA ALA A 200 -22.89 -10.09 16.82
C ALA A 200 -24.21 -10.08 16.06
N VAL A 201 -24.21 -10.47 14.78
CA VAL A 201 -25.41 -10.42 13.94
C VAL A 201 -25.49 -11.65 13.01
N PRO A 202 -25.89 -12.82 13.54
CA PRO A 202 -26.02 -14.03 12.73
C PRO A 202 -26.90 -13.85 11.49
N GLY A 203 -26.50 -14.45 10.37
CA GLY A 203 -27.23 -14.37 9.10
C GLY A 203 -27.01 -13.07 8.30
N TRP A 204 -26.05 -12.24 8.70
CA TRP A 204 -25.74 -10.98 8.00
C TRP A 204 -25.34 -11.15 6.54
N GLN A 205 -24.90 -12.33 6.10
CA GLN A 205 -24.45 -12.58 4.74
C GLN A 205 -25.60 -12.67 3.73
N THR A 206 -26.73 -13.28 4.12
CA THR A 206 -27.88 -13.57 3.25
C THR A 206 -28.86 -12.40 3.13
N GLY A 207 -28.97 -11.56 4.17
CA GLY A 207 -29.89 -10.41 4.17
C GLY A 207 -31.37 -10.81 4.08
N ARG A 208 -32.24 -9.89 3.65
CA ARG A 208 -33.66 -10.21 3.43
C ARG A 208 -33.79 -11.16 2.24
N ILE A 209 -34.53 -12.24 2.41
CA ILE A 209 -34.95 -13.07 1.28
C ILE A 209 -35.89 -12.20 0.43
N ARG A 210 -35.60 -12.03 -0.85
CA ARG A 210 -36.50 -11.35 -1.79
C ARG A 210 -37.78 -12.17 -1.93
N GLY A 211 -38.79 -11.85 -1.13
CA GLY A 211 -40.14 -12.33 -1.37
C GLY A 211 -40.66 -11.74 -2.68
N ARG A 212 -41.05 -12.61 -3.62
CA ARG A 212 -41.95 -12.24 -4.71
C ARG A 212 -43.22 -11.65 -4.06
N PRO A 213 -43.70 -10.46 -4.46
CA PRO A 213 -44.96 -9.97 -3.91
C PRO A 213 -46.06 -10.99 -4.22
N PRO A 214 -46.99 -11.27 -3.30
CA PRO A 214 -48.15 -12.08 -3.63
C PRO A 214 -48.91 -11.35 -4.75
N SER A 215 -49.16 -12.06 -5.86
CA SER A 215 -50.06 -11.54 -6.89
C SER A 215 -51.44 -11.38 -6.26
N ARG A 216 -51.94 -10.15 -6.20
CA ARG A 216 -53.37 -9.91 -6.03
C ARG A 216 -54.11 -10.27 -7.31
#